data_AF-A0A1M4WM84-F1
#
_entry.id   AF-A0A1M4WM84-F1
#
_cell.length_a   1.000
_cell.length_b   1.000
_cell.length_c   1.000
_cell.angle_alpha   90.00
_cell.angle_beta   90.00
_cell.angle_gamma   90.00
#
_symmetry.space_group_name_H-M   'P 1'
#
loop_
_entity.id
_entity.type
_entity.pdbx_description
1 polymer ?
#
loop_
_entity_poly.entity_id
_entity_poly.type
_entity_poly.pdbx_seq_one_letter_code
_entity_poly.pdbx_strand_id
1 'polypeptide(L)' 'MGAKSFRIDVIDENYKGLGFWSSLGYKKIKETNMEFKRKTHMVNVMRLNFFN' A
#
# COMPACT_ATOMS: atom_id res chain seq x y z
N MET A 1 -16.24 2.36 18.69
CA MET A 1 -15.94 1.33 17.67
C MET A 1 -15.24 2.03 16.52
N GLY A 2 -14.03 1.61 16.15
CA GLY A 2 -13.24 2.21 15.06
C GLY A 2 -12.27 1.20 14.46
N ALA A 3 -11.86 1.42 13.21
CA ALA A 3 -10.87 0.56 12.55
C ALA A 3 -9.51 0.67 13.27
N LYS A 4 -8.83 -0.46 13.48
CA LYS A 4 -7.49 -0.48 14.10
C LYS A 4 -6.39 -0.01 13.14
N SER A 5 -6.61 -0.22 11.83
CA SER A 5 -5.69 0.14 10.77
C SER A 5 -6.39 0.23 9.42
N PHE A 6 -5.82 0.98 8.48
CA PHE A 6 -6.16 0.89 7.06
C PHE A 6 -5.01 0.25 6.27
N ARG A 7 -5.38 -0.49 5.24
CA ARG A 7 -4.46 -1.09 4.28
C ARG A 7 -4.79 -0.61 2.87
N ILE A 8 -3.76 -0.34 2.10
CA ILE A 8 -3.82 -0.03 0.67
C ILE A 8 -2.77 -0.84 -0.08
N ASP A 9 -3.03 -1.11 -1.35
CA ASP A 9 -2.06 -1.75 -2.24
C ASP A 9 -1.73 -0.74 -3.35
N VAL A 10 -0.45 -0.45 -3.55
CA VAL A 10 0.04 0.56 -4.51
C VAL A 10 0.95 -0.12 -5.51
N ILE A 11 0.63 -0.03 -6.81
CA ILE A 11 1.48 -0.54 -7.88
C ILE A 11 2.88 0.09 -7.76
N ASP A 12 3.92 -0.74 -7.81
CA ASP A 12 5.31 -0.31 -7.59
C ASP A 12 5.77 0.77 -8.57
N GLU A 13 5.31 0.69 -9.82
CA GLU A 13 5.58 1.69 -10.85
C GLU A 13 4.97 3.08 -10.54
N ASN A 14 4.03 3.18 -9.59
CA ASN A 14 3.43 4.43 -9.15
C ASN A 14 4.22 5.05 -7.99
N TYR A 15 5.45 5.50 -8.29
CA TYR A 15 6.35 6.16 -7.33
C TYR A 15 5.72 7.40 -6.67
N LYS A 16 4.91 8.18 -7.40
CA LYS A 16 4.19 9.34 -6.85
C LYS A 16 3.17 8.91 -5.80
N GLY A 17 2.42 7.85 -6.07
CA GLY A 17 1.47 7.26 -5.14
C GLY A 17 2.17 6.76 -3.88
N LEU A 18 3.27 6.02 -4.01
CA LEU A 18 4.06 5.55 -2.87
C LEU A 18 4.54 6.71 -2.00
N GLY A 19 5.05 7.77 -2.60
CA GLY A 19 5.46 8.99 -1.88
C GLY A 19 4.31 9.66 -1.15
N PHE A 20 3.17 9.84 -1.82
CA PHE A 20 1.97 10.42 -1.22
C PHE A 20 1.51 9.64 0.02
N TRP A 21 1.32 8.33 -0.10
CA TRP A 21 0.85 7.51 1.02
C TRP A 21 1.87 7.42 2.16
N SER A 22 3.16 7.38 1.84
CA SER A 22 4.23 7.44 2.85
C SER A 22 4.17 8.75 3.64
N SER A 23 3.89 9.87 2.98
CA SER A 23 3.76 11.17 3.65
C SER A 23 2.56 11.24 4.62
N LEU A 24 1.53 10.42 4.38
CA LEU A 24 0.37 10.26 5.27
C LEU A 24 0.62 9.24 6.42
N GLY A 25 1.84 8.71 6.53
CA GLY A 25 2.23 7.78 7.60
C GLY A 25 1.96 6.31 7.31
N TYR A 26 1.53 5.96 6.09
CA TYR A 26 1.45 4.56 5.69
C TYR A 26 2.85 3.96 5.59
N LYS A 27 3.03 2.76 6.14
CA LYS A 27 4.28 2.01 6.06
C LYS A 27 4.11 0.79 5.18
N LYS A 28 5.05 0.57 4.27
CA LYS A 28 5.13 -0.68 3.50
C LYS A 28 5.34 -1.85 4.45
N ILE A 29 4.54 -2.91 4.30
CA ILE A 29 4.62 -4.12 5.12
C ILE A 29 5.00 -5.36 4.31
N LYS A 30 4.76 -5.36 3.00
CA LYS A 30 5.23 -6.39 2.07
C LYS A 30 5.11 -5.93 0.61
N GLU A 31 5.76 -6.67 -0.27
CA GLU A 31 5.52 -6.66 -1.71
C GLU A 31 4.83 -7.96 -2.12
N THR A 32 4.03 -7.91 -3.17
CA THR A 32 3.47 -9.11 -3.78
C THR A 32 3.20 -8.88 -5.25
N ASN A 33 3.25 -9.94 -6.05
CA ASN A 33 2.85 -9.89 -7.46
C ASN A 33 1.33 -10.07 -7.53
N MET A 34 0.65 -9.14 -8.21
CA MET A 34 -0.78 -9.22 -8.49
C MET A 34 -1.02 -9.12 -9.99
N GLU A 35 -1.88 -10.00 -10.50
CA GLU A 35 -2.32 -9.94 -11.88
C GLU A 35 -3.49 -8.96 -12.02
N PHE A 36 -3.29 -7.89 -12.80
CA PHE A 36 -4.35 -6.98 -13.20
C PHE A 36 -4.65 -7.19 -14.68
N LYS A 37 -5.85 -7.69 -14.97
CA LYS A 37 -6.34 -8.06 -16.30
C LYS A 37 -5.50 -9.15 -16.97
N ARG A 38 -4.33 -8.80 -17.50
CA ARG A 38 -3.38 -9.67 -18.23
C ARG A 38 -1.92 -9.30 -17.98
N LYS A 39 -1.65 -8.40 -17.03
CA LYS A 39 -0.30 -7.98 -16.68
C LYS A 39 -0.07 -8.21 -15.19
N THR A 40 1.01 -8.90 -14.88
CA THR A 40 1.49 -9.02 -13.51
C THR A 40 2.20 -7.73 -13.12
N HIS A 41 1.76 -7.13 -12.03
CA HIS A 41 2.38 -5.97 -11.43
C HIS A 41 2.91 -6.32 -10.05
N MET A 42 4.06 -5.79 -9.71
CA MET A 42 4.49 -5.76 -8.32
C MET A 42 3.67 -4.70 -7.58
N VAL A 43 3.06 -5.07 -6.46
CA VAL A 43 2.32 -4.13 -5.60
C VAL A 43 2.94 -4.07 -4.22
N ASN A 44 3.00 -2.86 -3.70
CA ASN A 44 3.41 -2.54 -2.34
C ASN A 44 2.18 -2.52 -1.46
N VAL A 45 2.12 -3.44 -0.50
CA VAL A 45 1.10 -3.41 0.53
C VAL A 45 1.54 -2.45 1.62
N MET A 46 0.75 -1.40 1.86
CA MET A 46 1.02 -0.39 2.86
C MET A 46 -0.08 -0.34 3.92
N ARG A 47 0.31 -0.04 5.17
CA ARG A 47 -0.60 0.02 6.32
C ARG A 47 -0.42 1.30 7.12
N LEU A 48 -1.54 1.92 7.50
CA LEU A 48 -1.63 2.97 8.50
C LEU A 48 -2.28 2.40 9.75
N ASN A 49 -1.62 2.51 10.91
CA ASN A 49 -2.17 2.08 12.19
C ASN A 49 -2.73 3.29 12.94
N PHE A 50 -3.92 3.15 13.55
CA PHE A 50 -4.56 4.24 14.30
C PHE A 50 -4.29 4.20 15.79
N PHE A 51 -3.74 3.10 16.29
CA PHE A 51 -3.39 2.89 17.69
C PHE A 51 -2.10 2.07 17.76
N ASN A 52 -1.18 2.46 18.65
CA ASN A 52 -0.02 1.66 19.06
C ASN A 52 -0.44 0.71 20.18
#